data_AF-A0A2G2MP30-F1
#
_entry.id   AF-A0A2G2MP30-F1
#
_cell.length_a   1.000
_cell.length_b   1.000
_cell.length_c   1.000
_cell.angle_alpha   90.00
_cell.angle_beta   90.00
_cell.angle_gamma   90.00
#
_symmetry.space_group_name_H-M   'P 1'
#
loop_
_entity.id
_entity.type
_entity.pdbx_description
1 polymer ?
#
loop_
_entity_poly.entity_id
_entity_poly.type
_entity_poly.pdbx_seq_one_letter_code
_entity_poly.pdbx_strand_id
1 'polypeptide(L)'
;MRYKHDYDKTLFRLTQIIAKLYNGSKLSQVELANEFGVSTKTIQRDFAKLVVLYPIYQEKKVWKLKSDFEFKEYFSIEDEITLKLLLQASKSFDKTFQNSAEKLLSRIDENISSPIYTKIELEDISNKLTELTQIESAIGMKKKIQFTYLKDDFYYETKVEPYKIVNFDGFWYLIAKRNGNLRRYYLQQVFDIEILEETFKKFKKIENLIQNAINIWFDDNDSFEVELLIDASIAKYFQRKPIAKSQRYKETDEEGNMTITLQVTHKNEIIPIVKYWLPNIKVLKPIELHKEIQIDVKKFLNL
;
A
#
# COMPACT_ATOMS: atom_id res chain seq x y z
N MET A 1 -14.18 34.63 11.38
CA MET A 1 -14.87 33.57 10.59
C MET A 1 -15.39 34.01 9.21
N ARG A 2 -15.63 35.30 8.91
CA ARG A 2 -16.11 35.76 7.58
C ARG A 2 -15.13 35.51 6.41
N TYR A 3 -13.82 35.54 6.66
CA TYR A 3 -12.79 35.41 5.61
C TYR A 3 -12.70 34.01 4.96
N LYS A 4 -13.03 32.94 5.70
CA LYS A 4 -12.90 31.56 5.20
C LYS A 4 -13.97 31.26 4.12
N HIS A 5 -15.21 31.69 4.37
CA HIS A 5 -16.33 31.51 3.44
C HIS A 5 -16.20 32.29 2.12
N ASP A 6 -15.54 33.45 2.12
CA ASP A 6 -15.38 34.26 0.90
C ASP A 6 -14.27 33.72 -0.02
N TYR A 7 -13.23 33.13 0.59
CA TYR A 7 -12.19 32.41 -0.13
C TYR A 7 -12.76 31.15 -0.81
N ASP A 8 -13.57 30.36 -0.10
CA ASP A 8 -14.19 29.15 -0.64
C ASP A 8 -15.13 29.46 -1.82
N LYS A 9 -15.91 30.55 -1.73
CA LYS A 9 -16.78 31.01 -2.82
C LYS A 9 -15.99 31.50 -4.05
N THR A 10 -14.86 32.15 -3.81
CA THR A 10 -13.98 32.61 -4.91
C THR A 10 -13.26 31.43 -5.56
N LEU A 11 -12.74 30.50 -4.77
CA LEU A 11 -12.08 29.29 -5.26
C LEU A 11 -13.04 28.45 -6.09
N PHE A 12 -14.24 28.16 -5.58
CA PHE A 12 -15.28 27.44 -6.31
C PHE A 12 -15.59 28.09 -7.67
N ARG A 13 -15.75 29.42 -7.70
CA ARG A 13 -16.04 30.16 -8.92
C ARG A 13 -14.89 30.10 -9.93
N LEU A 14 -13.65 30.27 -9.48
CA LEU A 14 -12.46 30.16 -10.34
C LEU A 14 -12.34 28.75 -10.93
N THR A 15 -12.50 27.70 -10.13
CA THR A 15 -12.45 26.31 -10.58
C THR A 15 -13.52 26.01 -11.63
N GLN A 16 -14.75 26.49 -11.43
CA GLN A 16 -15.83 26.33 -12.42
C GLN A 16 -15.57 27.09 -13.72
N ILE A 17 -15.05 28.32 -13.66
CA ILE A 17 -14.68 29.09 -14.85
C ILE A 17 -13.60 28.36 -15.65
N ILE A 18 -12.54 27.86 -14.99
CA ILE A 18 -11.47 27.10 -15.64
C ILE A 18 -12.03 25.82 -16.29
N ALA A 19 -12.85 25.04 -15.58
CA ALA A 19 -13.43 23.80 -16.10
C ALA A 19 -14.27 24.03 -17.36
N LYS A 20 -15.08 25.11 -17.40
CA LYS A 20 -15.86 25.46 -18.58
C LYS A 20 -14.99 25.88 -19.76
N LEU A 21 -13.97 26.70 -19.51
CA LEU A 21 -13.01 27.13 -20.54
C LEU A 21 -12.24 25.93 -21.12
N TYR A 22 -11.84 24.99 -20.27
CA TYR A 22 -11.14 23.76 -20.67
C TYR A 22 -12.01 22.87 -21.57
N ASN A 23 -13.32 22.77 -21.28
CA ASN A 23 -14.28 22.07 -22.14
C ASN A 23 -14.63 22.84 -23.44
N GLY A 24 -13.86 23.88 -23.80
CA GLY A 24 -14.04 24.67 -25.02
C GLY A 24 -15.17 25.70 -24.98
N SER A 25 -15.74 25.98 -23.80
CA SER A 25 -16.82 26.96 -23.67
C SER A 25 -16.34 28.39 -23.93
N LYS A 26 -17.20 29.21 -24.53
CA LYS A 26 -17.00 30.65 -24.70
C LYS A 26 -17.81 31.37 -23.61
N LEU A 27 -17.14 32.11 -22.73
CA LEU A 27 -17.80 32.62 -21.52
C LEU A 27 -18.07 34.12 -21.58
N SER A 28 -19.33 34.50 -21.44
CA SER A 28 -19.72 35.91 -21.28
C SER A 28 -19.59 36.34 -19.82
N GLN A 29 -19.03 37.53 -19.60
CA GLN A 29 -18.92 38.12 -18.27
C GLN A 29 -20.29 38.38 -17.62
N VAL A 30 -21.32 38.67 -18.42
CA VAL A 30 -22.69 38.92 -17.94
C VAL A 30 -23.37 37.62 -17.52
N GLU A 31 -23.19 36.56 -18.29
CA GLU A 31 -23.76 35.24 -17.98
C GLU A 31 -23.15 34.67 -16.70
N LEU A 32 -21.82 34.74 -16.57
CA LEU A 32 -21.14 34.29 -15.35
C LEU A 32 -21.53 35.11 -14.12
N ALA A 33 -21.73 36.42 -14.27
CA ALA A 33 -22.17 37.28 -13.18
C ALA A 33 -23.56 36.85 -12.65
N ASN A 34 -24.48 36.56 -13.56
CA ASN A 34 -25.81 36.04 -13.21
C ASN A 34 -25.74 34.64 -12.61
N GLU A 35 -24.96 33.74 -13.20
CA GLU A 35 -24.81 32.35 -12.73
C GLU A 35 -24.29 32.28 -11.29
N PHE A 36 -23.24 33.05 -10.98
CA PHE A 36 -22.62 33.03 -9.66
C PHE A 36 -23.25 34.04 -8.68
N GLY A 37 -24.25 34.81 -9.10
CA GLY A 37 -24.89 35.84 -8.27
C GLY A 37 -23.94 36.95 -7.81
N VAL A 38 -22.99 37.35 -8.67
CA VAL A 38 -21.96 38.36 -8.36
C VAL A 38 -21.97 39.49 -9.39
N SER A 39 -21.31 40.61 -9.08
CA SER A 39 -21.16 41.71 -10.04
C SER A 39 -20.24 41.32 -11.21
N THR A 40 -20.46 41.94 -12.37
CA THR A 40 -19.54 41.82 -13.52
C THR A 40 -18.12 42.26 -13.16
N LYS A 41 -17.94 43.26 -12.29
CA LYS A 41 -16.62 43.66 -11.76
C LYS A 41 -15.91 42.53 -11.01
N THR A 42 -16.65 41.70 -10.27
CA THR A 42 -16.10 40.53 -9.57
C THR A 42 -15.57 39.51 -10.58
N ILE A 43 -16.36 39.17 -11.60
CA ILE A 43 -15.95 38.27 -12.68
C ILE A 43 -14.73 38.81 -13.44
N GLN A 44 -14.66 40.13 -13.66
CA GLN A 44 -13.50 40.76 -14.29
C GLN A 44 -12.22 40.55 -13.49
N ARG A 45 -12.31 40.71 -12.16
CA ARG A 45 -11.19 40.47 -11.25
C ARG A 45 -10.78 39.00 -11.22
N ASP A 46 -11.73 38.08 -11.36
CA ASP A 46 -11.45 36.66 -11.45
C ASP A 46 -10.69 36.32 -12.75
N PHE A 47 -11.15 36.82 -13.90
CA PHE A 47 -10.41 36.68 -15.17
C PHE A 47 -9.03 37.33 -15.10
N ALA A 48 -8.87 38.48 -14.46
CA ALA A 48 -7.56 39.11 -14.27
C ALA A 48 -6.57 38.20 -13.51
N LYS A 49 -7.04 37.37 -12.57
CA LYS A 49 -6.21 36.36 -11.90
C LYS A 49 -5.90 35.17 -12.82
N LEU A 50 -6.89 34.71 -13.57
CA LEU A 50 -6.76 33.53 -14.42
C LEU A 50 -5.86 33.77 -15.64
N VAL A 51 -5.91 34.95 -16.24
CA VAL A 51 -5.09 35.32 -17.42
C VAL A 51 -3.59 35.33 -17.10
N VAL A 52 -3.22 35.52 -15.83
CA VAL A 52 -1.81 35.43 -15.38
C VAL A 52 -1.31 33.99 -15.37
N LEU A 53 -2.21 33.02 -15.16
CA LEU A 53 -1.87 31.61 -14.98
C LEU A 53 -2.12 30.78 -16.24
N TYR A 54 -3.03 31.21 -17.10
CA TYR A 54 -3.51 30.46 -18.26
C TYR A 54 -3.58 31.37 -19.49
N PRO A 55 -3.37 30.84 -20.71
CA PRO A 55 -3.48 31.61 -21.96
C PRO A 55 -4.95 31.82 -22.33
N ILE A 56 -5.64 32.58 -21.49
CA ILE A 56 -7.02 33.00 -21.65
C ILE A 56 -7.03 34.36 -22.33
N TYR A 57 -7.86 34.52 -23.36
CA TYR A 57 -8.00 35.76 -24.10
C TYR A 57 -9.46 36.12 -24.31
N GLN A 58 -9.71 37.40 -24.58
CA GLN A 58 -11.05 37.91 -24.87
C GLN A 58 -11.21 38.17 -26.36
N GLU A 59 -12.27 37.62 -26.96
CA GLU A 59 -12.63 37.85 -28.36
C GLU A 59 -14.12 38.18 -28.44
N LYS A 60 -14.50 39.29 -29.07
CA LYS A 60 -15.92 39.71 -29.24
C LYS A 60 -16.74 39.63 -27.93
N LYS A 61 -16.17 40.13 -26.82
CA LYS A 61 -16.76 40.16 -25.47
C LYS A 61 -16.93 38.81 -24.76
N VAL A 62 -16.45 37.70 -25.34
CA VAL A 62 -16.40 36.39 -24.68
C VAL A 62 -14.96 36.00 -24.37
N TRP A 63 -14.77 35.35 -23.23
CA TRP A 63 -13.48 34.80 -22.81
C TRP A 63 -13.33 33.37 -23.33
N LYS A 64 -12.11 33.04 -23.77
CA LYS A 64 -11.74 31.75 -24.34
C LYS A 64 -10.36 31.32 -23.86
N LEU A 65 -10.15 30.02 -23.74
CA LEU A 65 -8.83 29.42 -23.61
C LEU A 65 -8.25 29.16 -25.01
N LYS A 66 -6.95 29.34 -25.17
CA LYS A 66 -6.25 28.99 -26.42
C LYS A 66 -6.47 27.51 -26.73
N SER A 67 -6.87 27.17 -27.96
CA SER A 67 -7.31 25.81 -28.34
C SER A 67 -6.19 24.76 -28.34
N ASP A 68 -4.93 25.20 -28.41
CA ASP A 68 -3.71 24.39 -28.36
C ASP A 68 -3.10 24.35 -26.95
N PHE A 69 -3.76 24.93 -25.94
CA PHE A 69 -3.30 24.87 -24.57
C PHE A 69 -3.75 23.57 -23.90
N GLU A 70 -2.84 22.62 -23.85
CA GLU A 70 -2.95 21.47 -22.95
C GLU A 70 -2.27 21.82 -21.62
N PHE A 71 -2.92 21.48 -20.51
CA PHE A 71 -2.23 21.36 -19.23
C PHE A 71 -1.29 20.16 -19.30
N LYS A 72 -0.14 20.31 -19.94
CA LYS A 72 0.94 19.35 -19.75
C LYS A 72 1.60 19.71 -18.45
N GLU A 73 1.31 18.95 -17.40
CA GLU A 73 2.32 18.75 -16.37
C GLU A 73 3.53 18.19 -17.11
N TYR A 74 4.60 18.99 -17.20
CA TYR A 74 5.86 18.50 -17.73
C TYR A 74 6.39 17.52 -16.69
N PHE A 75 6.11 16.23 -16.88
CA PHE A 75 6.69 15.18 -16.07
C PHE A 75 8.22 15.26 -16.18
N SER A 76 8.87 15.21 -15.03
CA SER A 76 10.31 14.95 -15.01
C SER A 76 10.57 13.52 -15.49
N ILE A 77 11.82 13.22 -15.84
CA ILE A 77 12.25 11.84 -16.13
C ILE A 77 11.93 10.91 -14.94
N GLU A 78 12.02 11.41 -13.71
CA GLU A 78 11.70 10.65 -12.50
C GLU A 78 10.21 10.32 -12.41
N ASP A 79 9.34 11.27 -12.76
CA ASP A 79 7.89 11.05 -12.77
C ASP A 79 7.49 10.04 -13.84
N GLU A 80 8.06 10.13 -15.04
CA GLU A 80 7.80 9.19 -16.14
C GLU A 80 8.20 7.76 -15.76
N ILE A 81 9.38 7.59 -15.15
CA ILE A 81 9.85 6.29 -14.65
C ILE A 81 8.93 5.80 -13.53
N THR A 82 8.54 6.66 -12.60
CA THR A 82 7.65 6.31 -11.49
C THR A 82 6.29 5.82 -12.00
N LEU A 83 5.72 6.52 -12.96
CA LEU A 83 4.44 6.17 -13.56
C LEU A 83 4.49 4.82 -14.28
N LYS A 84 5.57 4.56 -15.02
CA LYS A 84 5.83 3.26 -15.66
C LYS A 84 5.99 2.13 -14.65
N LEU A 85 6.66 2.38 -13.52
CA LEU A 85 6.81 1.40 -12.44
C LEU A 85 5.48 1.11 -11.73
N LEU A 86 4.67 2.14 -11.45
CA LEU A 86 3.33 1.99 -10.87
C LEU A 86 2.40 1.18 -11.79
N LEU A 87 2.41 1.49 -13.09
CA LEU A 87 1.66 0.72 -14.07
C LEU A 87 2.10 -0.74 -14.08
N GLN A 88 3.41 -1.00 -14.10
CA GLN A 88 3.91 -2.37 -14.12
C GLN A 88 3.62 -3.13 -12.82
N ALA A 89 3.71 -2.46 -11.67
CA ALA A 89 3.30 -3.03 -10.39
C ALA A 89 1.80 -3.35 -10.36
N SER A 90 0.95 -2.51 -10.98
CA SER A 90 -0.49 -2.77 -11.04
C SER A 90 -0.86 -4.07 -11.78
N LYS A 91 -0.03 -4.50 -12.74
CA LYS A 91 -0.22 -5.78 -13.46
C LYS A 91 0.01 -7.02 -12.59
N SER A 92 0.55 -6.82 -11.40
CA SER A 92 0.76 -7.88 -10.41
C SER A 92 -0.47 -8.15 -9.55
N PHE A 93 -1.51 -7.33 -9.70
CA PHE A 93 -2.83 -7.53 -9.09
C PHE A 93 -3.78 -8.22 -10.09
N ASP A 94 -5.02 -8.46 -9.67
CA ASP A 94 -6.04 -9.02 -10.53
C ASP A 94 -6.40 -8.09 -11.71
N LYS A 95 -7.12 -8.65 -12.69
CA LYS A 95 -7.44 -7.93 -13.94
C LYS A 95 -8.36 -6.72 -13.72
N THR A 96 -9.22 -6.76 -12.71
CA THR A 96 -10.13 -5.66 -12.36
C THR A 96 -9.34 -4.49 -11.78
N PHE A 97 -8.41 -4.77 -10.87
CA PHE A 97 -7.50 -3.76 -10.34
C PHE A 97 -6.59 -3.21 -11.45
N GLN A 98 -5.99 -4.08 -12.27
CA GLN A 98 -5.14 -3.67 -13.39
C GLN A 98 -5.87 -2.70 -14.32
N ASN A 99 -7.10 -3.04 -14.75
CA ASN A 99 -7.87 -2.19 -15.65
C ASN A 99 -8.24 -0.85 -14.98
N SER A 100 -8.52 -0.87 -13.68
CA SER A 100 -8.80 0.34 -12.90
C SER A 100 -7.57 1.24 -12.79
N ALA A 101 -6.40 0.65 -12.51
CA ALA A 101 -5.13 1.35 -12.45
C ALA A 101 -4.75 1.91 -13.83
N GLU A 102 -4.84 1.11 -14.90
CA GLU A 102 -4.62 1.55 -16.28
C GLU A 102 -5.50 2.76 -16.61
N LYS A 103 -6.80 2.71 -16.29
CA LYS A 103 -7.73 3.82 -16.49
C LYS A 103 -7.40 5.07 -15.68
N LEU A 104 -6.84 4.92 -14.48
CA LEU A 104 -6.45 6.05 -13.63
C LEU A 104 -5.14 6.67 -14.12
N LEU A 105 -4.15 5.85 -14.43
CA LEU A 105 -2.83 6.29 -14.89
C LEU A 105 -2.88 6.85 -16.31
N SER A 106 -3.76 6.34 -17.19
CA SER A 106 -3.92 6.88 -18.54
C SER A 106 -4.48 8.32 -18.56
N ARG A 107 -5.10 8.78 -17.47
CA ARG A 107 -5.53 10.18 -17.32
C ARG A 107 -4.35 11.12 -17.03
N ILE A 108 -3.23 10.56 -16.61
CA ILE A 108 -2.00 11.26 -16.28
C ILE A 108 -1.11 11.30 -17.53
N ASP A 109 -0.91 10.16 -18.19
CA ASP A 109 -0.19 10.06 -19.46
C ASP A 109 -0.79 8.94 -20.32
N GLU A 110 -1.14 9.26 -21.57
CA GLU A 110 -1.75 8.32 -22.52
C GLU A 110 -0.72 7.35 -23.14
N ASN A 111 0.58 7.63 -23.04
CA ASN A 111 1.65 6.88 -23.71
C ASN A 111 2.54 6.05 -22.76
N ILE A 112 2.01 5.62 -21.61
CA ILE A 112 2.76 4.83 -20.63
C ILE A 112 3.00 3.40 -21.16
N SER A 113 3.95 3.26 -22.08
CA SER A 113 4.54 1.99 -22.48
C SER A 113 5.89 1.84 -21.79
N SER A 114 6.14 0.66 -21.23
CA SER A 114 7.34 0.40 -20.46
C SER A 114 7.98 -0.93 -20.86
N PRO A 115 9.29 -0.97 -21.16
CA PRO A 115 10.03 -2.22 -21.29
C PRO A 115 10.33 -2.86 -19.92
N ILE A 116 9.87 -2.26 -18.82
CA ILE A 116 10.10 -2.73 -17.46
C ILE A 116 9.09 -3.82 -17.13
N TYR A 117 9.58 -4.94 -16.58
CA TYR A 117 8.75 -6.02 -16.04
C TYR A 117 9.04 -6.21 -14.55
N THR A 118 7.98 -6.22 -13.74
CA THR A 118 8.02 -6.59 -12.32
C THR A 118 7.19 -7.84 -12.10
N LYS A 119 7.75 -8.82 -11.40
CA LYS A 119 7.02 -10.01 -10.95
C LYS A 119 6.66 -9.82 -9.48
N ILE A 120 5.43 -9.41 -9.21
CA ILE A 120 4.81 -9.49 -7.90
C ILE A 120 3.59 -10.39 -8.08
N GLU A 121 3.36 -11.31 -7.15
CA GLU A 121 2.20 -12.19 -7.18
C GLU A 121 1.35 -11.83 -5.97
N LEU A 122 0.17 -11.26 -6.23
CA LEU A 122 -0.80 -10.92 -5.20
C LEU A 122 -2.09 -11.69 -5.45
N GLU A 123 -2.69 -12.12 -4.35
CA GLU A 123 -4.02 -12.66 -4.34
C GLU A 123 -5.06 -11.62 -4.79
N ASP A 124 -6.01 -12.06 -5.62
CA ASP A 124 -7.20 -11.30 -5.97
C ASP A 124 -8.11 -11.17 -4.73
N ILE A 125 -8.43 -9.92 -4.38
CA ILE A 125 -9.31 -9.54 -3.27
C ILE A 125 -10.43 -8.62 -3.74
N SER A 126 -10.68 -8.53 -5.06
CA SER A 126 -11.75 -7.71 -5.62
C SER A 126 -13.14 -8.12 -5.10
N ASN A 127 -13.32 -9.39 -4.73
CA ASN A 127 -14.52 -9.90 -4.06
C ASN A 127 -14.66 -9.47 -2.58
N LYS A 128 -13.65 -8.79 -2.02
CA LYS A 128 -13.56 -8.37 -0.62
C LYS A 128 -13.48 -6.86 -0.42
N LEU A 129 -13.76 -6.07 -1.46
CA LEU A 129 -13.67 -4.60 -1.38
C LEU A 129 -14.59 -3.99 -0.31
N THR A 130 -15.78 -4.56 -0.11
CA THR A 130 -16.72 -4.10 0.93
C THR A 130 -16.14 -4.34 2.32
N GLU A 131 -15.69 -5.57 2.59
CA GLU A 131 -15.07 -5.95 3.86
C GLU A 131 -13.81 -5.13 4.14
N LEU A 132 -12.97 -4.89 3.12
CA LEU A 132 -11.78 -4.04 3.25
C LEU A 132 -12.13 -2.61 3.65
N THR A 133 -13.16 -2.02 3.04
CA THR A 133 -13.64 -0.66 3.36
C THR A 133 -14.16 -0.59 4.80
N GLN A 134 -14.90 -1.62 5.25
CA GLN A 134 -15.40 -1.69 6.62
C GLN A 134 -14.26 -1.84 7.64
N ILE A 135 -13.30 -2.71 7.36
CA ILE A 135 -12.11 -2.90 8.21
C ILE A 135 -11.28 -1.62 8.26
N GLU A 136 -11.02 -0.96 7.13
CA GLU A 136 -10.27 0.30 7.07
C GLU A 136 -10.93 1.39 7.92
N SER A 137 -12.25 1.54 7.77
CA SER A 137 -13.05 2.48 8.57
C SER A 137 -12.93 2.19 10.06
N ALA A 138 -13.12 0.93 10.48
CA ALA A 138 -13.01 0.53 11.87
C ALA A 138 -11.60 0.76 12.44
N ILE A 139 -10.55 0.46 11.66
CA ILE A 139 -9.15 0.74 11.99
C ILE A 139 -8.92 2.24 12.20
N GLY A 140 -9.47 3.09 11.34
CA GLY A 140 -9.37 4.56 11.43
C GLY A 140 -10.11 5.13 12.65
N MET A 141 -11.32 4.65 12.90
CA MET A 141 -12.16 5.04 14.04
C MET A 141 -11.73 4.40 15.37
N LYS A 142 -10.79 3.44 15.33
CA LYS A 142 -10.37 2.63 16.48
C LYS A 142 -11.54 1.87 17.14
N LYS A 143 -12.48 1.43 16.31
CA LYS A 143 -13.63 0.62 16.72
C LYS A 143 -13.31 -0.87 16.57
N LYS A 144 -13.82 -1.68 17.50
CA LYS A 144 -13.80 -3.13 17.39
C LYS A 144 -14.72 -3.57 16.26
N ILE A 145 -14.46 -4.74 15.71
CA ILE A 145 -15.32 -5.37 14.73
C ILE A 145 -15.72 -6.76 15.18
N GLN A 146 -16.90 -7.18 14.75
CA GLN A 146 -17.34 -8.56 14.79
C GLN A 146 -17.51 -9.06 13.36
N PHE A 147 -17.20 -10.32 13.12
CA PHE A 147 -17.33 -10.94 11.80
C PHE A 147 -17.43 -12.46 11.91
N THR A 148 -17.95 -13.07 10.85
CA THR A 148 -17.95 -14.51 10.66
C THR A 148 -16.60 -14.94 10.05
N TYR A 149 -15.90 -15.88 10.70
CA TYR A 149 -14.64 -16.43 10.19
C TYR A 149 -14.78 -17.90 9.81
N LEU A 150 -14.46 -18.24 8.57
CA LEU A 150 -14.41 -19.63 8.10
C LEU A 150 -13.04 -20.24 8.41
N LYS A 151 -13.01 -21.31 9.20
CA LYS A 151 -11.79 -22.05 9.49
C LYS A 151 -12.09 -23.55 9.65
N ASP A 152 -11.30 -24.39 8.99
CA ASP A 152 -11.42 -25.85 9.07
C ASP A 152 -12.87 -26.33 8.76
N ASP A 153 -13.51 -25.72 7.76
CA ASP A 153 -14.92 -25.93 7.36
C ASP A 153 -16.00 -25.53 8.39
N PHE A 154 -15.62 -24.82 9.45
CA PHE A 154 -16.54 -24.29 10.46
C PHE A 154 -16.55 -22.75 10.46
N TYR A 155 -17.74 -22.20 10.68
CA TYR A 155 -17.94 -20.75 10.81
C TYR A 155 -17.91 -20.34 12.29
N TYR A 156 -17.13 -19.32 12.60
CA TYR A 156 -16.95 -18.81 13.96
C TYR A 156 -17.24 -17.32 14.02
N GLU A 157 -18.18 -16.95 14.88
CA GLU A 157 -18.36 -15.56 15.31
C GLU A 157 -17.12 -15.08 16.05
N THR A 158 -16.52 -14.02 15.51
CA THR A 158 -15.22 -13.54 15.95
C THR A 158 -15.27 -12.03 16.18
N LYS A 159 -15.00 -11.62 17.41
CA LYS A 159 -14.87 -10.22 17.81
C LYS A 159 -13.41 -9.86 18.08
N VAL A 160 -12.92 -8.79 17.46
CA VAL A 160 -11.51 -8.40 17.51
C VAL A 160 -11.30 -6.89 17.56
N GLU A 161 -10.07 -6.52 17.92
CA GLU A 161 -9.49 -5.19 17.81
C GLU A 161 -8.66 -5.13 16.50
N PRO A 162 -9.17 -4.55 15.40
CA PRO A 162 -8.48 -4.58 14.11
C PRO A 162 -7.30 -3.60 14.07
N TYR A 163 -6.09 -4.07 13.78
CA TYR A 163 -4.88 -3.23 13.77
C TYR A 163 -4.47 -2.79 12.38
N LYS A 164 -4.36 -3.74 11.44
CA LYS A 164 -3.83 -3.47 10.10
C LYS A 164 -4.22 -4.55 9.11
N ILE A 165 -4.51 -4.16 7.88
CA ILE A 165 -4.56 -5.06 6.72
C ILE A 165 -3.13 -5.15 6.17
N VAL A 166 -2.65 -6.37 5.95
CA VAL A 166 -1.30 -6.63 5.45
C VAL A 166 -1.34 -7.64 4.31
N ASN A 167 -0.37 -7.54 3.40
CA ASN A 167 -0.10 -8.60 2.44
C ASN A 167 1.25 -9.24 2.80
N PHE A 168 1.27 -10.55 2.99
CA PHE A 168 2.48 -11.34 3.21
C PHE A 168 2.45 -12.56 2.29
N ASP A 169 3.55 -12.79 1.58
CA ASP A 169 3.72 -13.91 0.65
C ASP A 169 2.58 -14.02 -0.38
N GLY A 170 2.04 -12.87 -0.80
CA GLY A 170 0.96 -12.76 -1.78
C GLY A 170 -0.45 -12.78 -1.19
N PHE A 171 -0.64 -13.19 0.06
CA PHE A 171 -1.97 -13.33 0.68
C PHE A 171 -2.33 -12.15 1.58
N TRP A 172 -3.61 -11.80 1.59
CA TRP A 172 -4.13 -10.70 2.38
C TRP A 172 -4.64 -11.15 3.75
N TYR A 173 -4.19 -10.46 4.81
CA TYR A 173 -4.57 -10.77 6.19
C TYR A 173 -5.02 -9.52 6.94
N LEU A 174 -6.01 -9.69 7.82
CA LEU A 174 -6.27 -8.76 8.91
C LEU A 174 -5.45 -9.19 10.14
N ILE A 175 -4.55 -8.30 10.57
CA ILE A 175 -3.88 -8.39 11.86
C ILE A 175 -4.77 -7.74 12.91
N ALA A 176 -5.14 -8.50 13.95
CA ALA A 176 -6.04 -8.03 15.00
C ALA A 176 -5.69 -8.64 16.37
N LYS A 177 -6.15 -8.02 17.46
CA LYS A 177 -6.12 -8.66 18.78
C LYS A 177 -7.46 -9.29 19.13
N ARG A 178 -7.42 -10.51 19.64
CA ARG A 178 -8.56 -11.21 20.23
C ARG A 178 -8.18 -11.66 21.63
N ASN A 179 -8.88 -11.14 22.64
CA ASN A 179 -8.60 -11.41 24.05
C ASN A 179 -7.12 -11.17 24.41
N GLY A 180 -6.58 -10.02 23.98
CA GLY A 180 -5.18 -9.63 24.22
C GLY A 180 -4.13 -10.28 23.29
N ASN A 181 -4.46 -11.37 22.62
CA ASN A 181 -3.53 -12.12 21.78
C ASN A 181 -3.57 -11.64 20.33
N LEU A 182 -2.40 -11.50 19.71
CA LEU A 182 -2.28 -11.15 18.30
C LEU A 182 -2.73 -12.32 17.42
N ARG A 183 -3.60 -12.04 16.46
CA ARG A 183 -4.17 -13.02 15.52
C ARG A 183 -4.10 -12.48 14.10
N ARG A 184 -4.01 -13.40 13.15
CA ARG A 184 -4.05 -13.12 11.71
C ARG A 184 -5.27 -13.82 11.15
N TYR A 185 -6.08 -13.09 10.42
CA TYR A 185 -7.27 -13.60 9.76
C TYR A 185 -7.06 -13.46 8.27
N TYR A 186 -7.02 -14.59 7.57
CA TYR A 186 -6.94 -14.59 6.12
C TYR A 186 -8.22 -13.96 5.54
N LEU A 187 -8.08 -12.91 4.75
CA LEU A 187 -9.21 -12.04 4.39
C LEU A 187 -10.27 -12.75 3.54
N GLN A 188 -9.89 -13.73 2.72
CA GLN A 188 -10.87 -14.50 1.96
C GLN A 188 -11.82 -15.32 2.84
N GLN A 189 -11.44 -15.58 4.10
CA GLN A 189 -12.24 -16.32 5.07
C GLN A 189 -13.04 -15.41 6.02
N VAL A 190 -12.98 -14.09 5.85
CA VAL A 190 -13.71 -13.12 6.67
C VAL A 190 -14.99 -12.71 5.96
N PHE A 191 -16.13 -12.78 6.65
CA PHE A 191 -17.46 -12.48 6.13
C PHE A 191 -18.28 -11.67 7.16
N ASP A 192 -19.36 -11.03 6.71
CA ASP A 192 -20.37 -10.41 7.56
C ASP A 192 -19.80 -9.45 8.62
N ILE A 193 -18.97 -8.50 8.19
CA ILE A 193 -18.31 -7.56 9.12
C ILE A 193 -19.31 -6.54 9.67
N GLU A 194 -19.35 -6.43 10.99
CA GLU A 194 -20.06 -5.41 11.74
C GLU A 194 -19.06 -4.54 12.53
N ILE A 195 -19.18 -3.22 12.39
CA ILE A 195 -18.41 -2.26 13.19
C ILE A 195 -19.17 -1.99 14.48
N LEU A 196 -18.51 -2.25 15.61
CA LEU A 196 -19.11 -2.11 16.94
C LEU A 196 -18.88 -0.70 17.51
N GLU A 197 -19.71 -0.30 18.47
CA GLU A 197 -19.50 0.96 19.21
C GLU A 197 -18.29 0.92 20.16
N GLU A 198 -17.87 -0.27 20.57
CA GLU A 198 -16.69 -0.45 21.41
C GLU A 198 -15.42 0.03 20.72
N THR A 199 -14.62 0.81 21.44
CA THR A 199 -13.31 1.26 20.97
C THR A 199 -12.18 0.45 21.60
N PHE A 200 -11.00 0.53 21.00
CA PHE A 200 -9.79 -0.09 21.53
C PHE A 200 -8.59 0.86 21.39
N LYS A 201 -7.53 0.60 22.15
CA LYS A 201 -6.29 1.38 22.08
C LYS A 201 -5.30 0.73 21.13
N LYS A 202 -4.81 1.51 20.15
CA LYS A 202 -3.67 1.09 19.33
C LYS A 202 -2.37 1.24 20.10
N PHE A 203 -1.55 0.20 20.07
CA PHE A 203 -0.20 0.19 20.64
C PHE A 203 0.83 0.25 19.50
N LYS A 204 1.71 1.25 19.55
CA LYS A 204 2.78 1.45 18.55
C LYS A 204 3.70 0.22 18.42
N LYS A 205 3.85 -0.57 19.48
CA LYS A 205 4.60 -1.84 19.46
C LYS A 205 4.14 -2.76 18.33
N ILE A 206 2.83 -2.88 18.10
CA ILE A 206 2.26 -3.78 17.08
C ILE A 206 2.58 -3.28 15.67
N GLU A 207 2.54 -1.97 15.44
CA GLU A 207 2.94 -1.38 14.15
C GLU A 207 4.42 -1.66 13.85
N ASN A 208 5.29 -1.51 14.85
CA ASN A 208 6.71 -1.83 14.72
C ASN A 208 6.93 -3.33 14.48
N LEU A 209 6.17 -4.22 15.13
CA LEU A 209 6.24 -5.66 14.89
C LEU A 209 5.89 -5.98 13.44
N ILE A 210 4.78 -5.47 12.92
CA ILE A 210 4.36 -5.68 11.53
C ILE A 210 5.42 -5.17 10.54
N GLN A 211 6.03 -4.02 10.80
CA GLN A 211 7.06 -3.44 9.91
C GLN A 211 8.38 -4.22 9.89
N ASN A 212 8.67 -5.01 10.93
CA ASN A 212 9.89 -5.78 11.08
C ASN A 212 9.69 -7.29 10.86
N ALA A 213 8.44 -7.74 10.75
CA ALA A 213 8.08 -9.12 10.50
C ALA A 213 8.69 -9.62 9.18
N ILE A 214 9.23 -10.83 9.21
CA ILE A 214 9.83 -11.48 8.04
C ILE A 214 8.73 -12.04 7.13
N ASN A 215 7.72 -12.67 7.75
CA ASN A 215 6.54 -13.23 7.10
C ASN A 215 5.35 -13.17 8.07
N ILE A 216 4.20 -13.78 7.75
CA ILE A 216 2.97 -13.70 8.54
C ILE A 216 3.04 -14.35 9.95
N TRP A 217 4.06 -15.15 10.24
CA TRP A 217 4.16 -15.95 11.46
C TRP A 217 4.68 -15.20 12.70
N PHE A 218 5.03 -13.92 12.59
CA PHE A 218 5.48 -13.08 13.72
C PHE A 218 4.46 -13.04 14.87
N ASP A 219 4.89 -12.74 16.11
CA ASP A 219 4.02 -12.64 17.30
C ASP A 219 4.35 -11.42 18.18
N ASP A 220 3.50 -11.12 19.18
CA ASP A 220 3.72 -10.03 20.16
C ASP A 220 4.56 -10.48 21.38
N ASN A 221 5.22 -11.64 21.27
CA ASN A 221 6.11 -12.20 22.29
C ASN A 221 7.52 -11.59 22.24
N ASP A 222 8.35 -11.96 23.21
CA ASP A 222 9.77 -11.56 23.20
C ASP A 222 10.50 -12.16 22.01
N SER A 223 11.33 -11.35 21.36
CA SER A 223 12.17 -11.80 20.26
C SER A 223 13.36 -12.61 20.79
N PHE A 224 13.82 -13.56 20.00
CA PHE A 224 15.05 -14.29 20.23
C PHE A 224 15.98 -14.18 19.02
N GLU A 225 17.28 -14.27 19.29
CA GLU A 225 18.30 -14.22 18.26
C GLU A 225 18.44 -15.56 17.53
N VAL A 226 18.52 -15.48 16.21
CA VAL A 226 18.89 -16.60 15.34
C VAL A 226 20.23 -16.29 14.70
N GLU A 227 21.15 -17.23 14.79
CA GLU A 227 22.46 -17.18 14.16
C GLU A 227 22.48 -18.18 13.00
N LEU A 228 22.77 -17.70 11.79
CA LEU A 228 22.80 -18.51 10.58
C LEU A 228 24.20 -18.50 9.97
N LEU A 229 24.64 -19.67 9.51
CA LEU A 229 25.78 -19.83 8.63
C LEU A 229 25.28 -19.96 7.20
N ILE A 230 25.78 -19.10 6.32
CA ILE A 230 25.41 -19.02 4.90
C ILE A 230 26.62 -19.40 4.07
N ASP A 231 26.46 -20.42 3.23
CA ASP A 231 27.51 -20.91 2.34
C ASP A 231 28.01 -19.83 1.37
N ALA A 232 29.31 -19.86 1.08
CA ALA A 232 29.97 -18.90 0.19
C ALA A 232 29.27 -18.75 -1.18
N SER A 233 28.68 -19.82 -1.71
CA SER A 233 27.97 -19.82 -3.00
C SER A 233 26.74 -18.90 -3.04
N ILE A 234 26.11 -18.63 -1.90
CA ILE A 234 24.90 -17.81 -1.78
C ILE A 234 25.08 -16.58 -0.88
N ALA A 235 26.25 -16.38 -0.26
CA ALA A 235 26.52 -15.25 0.64
C ALA A 235 26.20 -13.88 -0.01
N LYS A 236 26.60 -13.69 -1.28
CA LYS A 236 26.31 -12.45 -2.03
C LYS A 236 24.81 -12.17 -2.19
N TYR A 237 23.97 -13.19 -2.25
CA TYR A 237 22.51 -13.01 -2.31
C TYR A 237 22.00 -12.35 -1.03
N PHE A 238 22.42 -12.86 0.12
CA PHE A 238 21.97 -12.38 1.43
C PHE A 238 22.61 -11.06 1.88
N GLN A 239 23.70 -10.64 1.23
CA GLN A 239 24.23 -9.28 1.33
C GLN A 239 23.36 -8.29 0.54
N ARG A 240 22.88 -8.67 -0.66
CA ARG A 240 22.03 -7.83 -1.51
C ARG A 240 20.60 -7.76 -1.01
N LYS A 241 20.07 -8.87 -0.50
CA LYS A 241 18.70 -9.02 -0.01
C LYS A 241 18.74 -9.62 1.41
N PRO A 242 18.87 -8.77 2.44
CA PRO A 242 18.77 -9.22 3.83
C PRO A 242 17.44 -9.92 4.11
N ILE A 243 17.46 -10.95 4.96
CA ILE A 243 16.28 -11.70 5.41
C ILE A 243 15.32 -10.80 6.18
N ALA A 244 15.88 -9.97 7.06
CA ALA A 244 15.14 -9.11 7.97
C ALA A 244 15.86 -7.78 8.13
N LYS A 245 15.13 -6.72 8.52
CA LYS A 245 15.73 -5.44 8.93
C LYS A 245 16.66 -5.56 10.14
N SER A 246 16.39 -6.56 10.98
CA SER A 246 17.21 -6.90 12.15
C SER A 246 18.49 -7.65 11.79
N GLN A 247 18.69 -8.07 10.53
CA GLN A 247 19.88 -8.79 10.12
C GLN A 247 21.15 -7.99 10.38
N ARG A 248 22.15 -8.63 10.99
CA ARG A 248 23.49 -8.09 11.20
C ARG A 248 24.51 -9.08 10.68
N TYR A 249 25.54 -8.56 10.01
CA TYR A 249 26.71 -9.33 9.66
C TYR A 249 27.55 -9.57 10.93
N LYS A 250 28.06 -10.78 11.10
CA LYS A 250 28.94 -11.13 12.20
C LYS A 250 30.38 -11.31 11.71
N GLU A 251 30.60 -12.27 10.83
CA GLU A 251 31.92 -12.60 10.30
C GLU A 251 31.83 -13.39 8.99
N THR A 252 32.98 -13.57 8.34
CA THR A 252 33.18 -14.45 7.18
C THR A 252 34.40 -15.31 7.49
N ASP A 253 34.29 -16.62 7.29
CA ASP A 253 35.40 -17.54 7.51
C ASP A 253 36.39 -17.58 6.32
N GLU A 254 37.46 -18.35 6.45
CA GLU A 254 38.50 -18.50 5.41
C GLU A 254 37.96 -19.14 4.12
N GLU A 255 36.87 -19.92 4.21
CA GLU A 255 36.20 -20.57 3.08
C GLU A 255 35.21 -19.64 2.37
N GLY A 256 34.96 -18.45 2.93
CA GLY A 256 34.04 -17.46 2.40
C GLY A 256 32.59 -17.63 2.86
N ASN A 257 32.31 -18.52 3.81
CA ASN A 257 30.99 -18.65 4.40
C ASN A 257 30.73 -17.46 5.32
N MET A 258 29.50 -16.95 5.28
CA MET A 258 29.09 -15.75 6.00
C MET A 258 28.20 -16.13 7.19
N THR A 259 28.57 -15.66 8.38
CA THR A 259 27.72 -15.76 9.56
C THR A 259 26.93 -14.47 9.76
N ILE A 260 25.62 -14.60 9.93
CA ILE A 260 24.71 -13.49 10.22
C ILE A 260 23.88 -13.78 11.48
N THR A 261 23.42 -12.72 12.12
CA THR A 261 22.43 -12.78 13.20
C THR A 261 21.18 -12.00 12.83
N LEU A 262 20.02 -12.43 13.31
CA LEU A 262 18.76 -11.69 13.18
C LEU A 262 17.83 -11.98 14.37
N GLN A 263 16.87 -11.09 14.59
CA GLN A 263 15.87 -11.23 15.64
C GLN A 263 14.55 -11.70 15.04
N VAL A 264 13.95 -12.74 15.64
CA VAL A 264 12.63 -13.26 15.28
C VAL A 264 11.78 -13.47 16.52
N THR A 265 10.46 -13.47 16.36
CA THR A 265 9.48 -13.68 17.45
C THR A 265 8.85 -15.07 17.41
N HIS A 266 8.91 -15.73 16.26
CA HIS A 266 8.38 -17.07 16.07
C HIS A 266 9.27 -17.91 15.14
N LYS A 267 9.42 -19.20 15.43
CA LYS A 267 10.28 -20.10 14.64
C LYS A 267 9.93 -20.19 13.15
N ASN A 268 8.63 -20.13 12.83
CA ASN A 268 8.15 -20.17 11.44
C ASN A 268 8.48 -18.88 10.65
N GLU A 269 9.02 -17.84 11.29
CA GLU A 269 9.59 -16.71 10.55
C GLU A 269 10.87 -17.08 9.81
N ILE A 270 11.62 -18.07 10.30
CA ILE A 270 12.94 -18.42 9.75
C ILE A 270 13.02 -19.84 9.17
N ILE A 271 12.32 -20.82 9.76
CA ILE A 271 12.37 -22.22 9.31
C ILE A 271 12.08 -22.38 7.81
N PRO A 272 11.03 -21.77 7.22
CA PRO A 272 10.74 -21.91 5.80
C PRO A 272 11.87 -21.37 4.91
N ILE A 273 12.50 -20.26 5.32
CA ILE A 273 13.61 -19.65 4.59
C ILE A 273 14.81 -20.59 4.62
N VAL A 274 15.19 -21.10 5.80
CA VAL A 274 16.31 -22.04 5.90
C VAL A 274 16.06 -23.27 5.03
N LYS A 275 14.85 -23.85 5.08
CA LYS A 275 14.47 -25.01 4.28
C LYS A 275 14.58 -24.76 2.78
N TYR A 276 14.14 -23.61 2.30
CA TYR A 276 14.23 -23.23 0.88
C TYR A 276 15.68 -23.24 0.36
N TRP A 277 16.63 -22.85 1.22
CA TRP A 277 18.04 -22.75 0.87
C TRP A 277 18.88 -23.94 1.34
N LEU A 278 18.27 -25.05 1.76
CA LEU A 278 19.04 -26.25 2.11
C LEU A 278 19.77 -26.79 0.86
N PRO A 279 21.03 -27.25 0.99
CA PRO A 279 21.82 -27.38 2.23
C PRO A 279 22.69 -26.14 2.56
N ASN A 280 22.57 -25.05 1.80
CA ASN A 280 23.47 -23.89 1.82
C ASN A 280 23.24 -22.92 2.99
N ILE A 281 22.17 -23.08 3.78
CA ILE A 281 21.98 -22.35 5.05
C ILE A 281 21.88 -23.33 6.20
N LYS A 282 22.60 -23.03 7.29
CA LYS A 282 22.55 -23.79 8.54
C LYS A 282 22.22 -22.87 9.71
N VAL A 283 21.35 -23.34 10.59
CA VAL A 283 21.10 -22.66 11.88
C VAL A 283 22.21 -23.06 12.85
N LEU A 284 22.94 -22.08 13.37
CA LEU A 284 23.91 -22.23 14.45
C LEU A 284 23.24 -22.05 15.83
N LYS A 285 22.32 -21.09 15.94
CA LYS A 285 21.53 -20.83 17.16
C LYS A 285 20.11 -20.36 16.83
N PRO A 286 19.12 -20.65 17.68
CA PRO A 286 19.19 -21.58 18.80
C PRO A 286 19.22 -23.05 18.31
N ILE A 287 19.80 -23.95 19.11
CA ILE A 287 20.04 -25.35 18.70
C ILE A 287 18.74 -26.12 18.46
N GLU A 288 17.65 -25.70 19.11
CA GLU A 288 16.31 -26.25 18.97
C GLU A 288 15.81 -26.13 17.53
N LEU A 289 16.04 -24.99 16.87
CA LEU A 289 15.67 -24.80 15.46
C LEU A 289 16.47 -25.71 14.53
N HIS A 290 17.76 -25.88 14.82
CA HIS A 290 18.61 -26.80 14.06
C HIS A 290 18.08 -28.23 14.15
N LYS A 291 17.73 -28.69 15.36
CA LYS A 291 17.15 -30.03 15.58
C LYS A 291 15.82 -30.21 14.87
N GLU A 292 14.95 -29.20 14.87
CA GLU A 292 13.66 -29.24 14.17
C GLU A 292 13.86 -29.41 12.66
N ILE A 293 14.77 -28.64 12.06
CA ILE A 293 15.10 -28.77 10.64
C ILE A 293 15.68 -30.16 10.33
N GLN A 294 16.55 -30.70 11.20
CA GLN A 294 17.08 -32.06 11.03
C GLN A 294 15.98 -33.12 11.06
N ILE A 295 15.01 -33.01 11.97
CA ILE A 295 13.87 -33.93 12.04
C ILE A 295 13.06 -33.87 10.74
N ASP A 296 12.78 -32.66 10.24
CA ASP A 296 12.04 -32.48 8.99
C ASP A 296 12.78 -33.05 7.78
N VAL A 297 14.11 -32.86 7.71
CA VAL A 297 14.94 -33.44 6.64
C VAL A 297 14.98 -34.96 6.73
N LYS A 298 15.13 -35.55 7.92
CA LYS A 298 15.06 -37.01 8.10
C LYS A 298 13.71 -37.56 7.66
N LYS A 299 12.62 -36.90 8.06
CA LYS A 299 11.26 -37.25 7.64
C LYS A 299 11.10 -37.17 6.12
N PHE A 300 11.66 -36.14 5.48
CA PHE A 300 11.65 -36.01 4.02
C PHE A 300 12.45 -37.12 3.32
N LEU A 301 13.60 -37.50 3.88
CA LEU A 301 14.46 -38.57 3.35
C LEU A 301 13.98 -39.99 3.73
N ASN A 302 12.94 -40.11 4.57
CA ASN A 302 12.48 -41.37 5.17
C ASN A 302 13.60 -42.12 5.95
N LEU A 303 14.43 -41.37 6.69
CA LEU A 303 15.53 -41.88 7.52
C LEU A 303 15.19 -41.97 9.01
#